data_AF-A0A4Q5WBE7-F1
#
_entry.id   AF-A0A4Q5WBE7-F1
#
_cell.length_a   1.000
_cell.length_b   1.000
_cell.length_c   1.000
_cell.angle_alpha   90.00
_cell.angle_beta   90.00
_cell.angle_gamma   90.00
#
_symmetry.space_group_name_H-M   'P 1'
#
loop_
_entity.id
_entity.type
_entity.pdbx_description
1 polymer ?
#
loop_
_entity_poly.entity_id
_entity_poly.type
_entity_poly.pdbx_seq_one_letter_code
_entity_poly.pdbx_strand_id
1 'polypeptide(L)'
;MCWCVHHRLPAAVRREATSKSRKIAMARIVKNGPPPGLLAYKGEEAVGWIAIAPRPATPDWNEGRKASAAELPEHGQDETVWGASCFFIRKDARGEGLTGRLLDAGTEYARTQGARTIEACPMAHDEKRSATGMFVGPKRVFDRAGFKTVLERKAGRPLMRLSLNTSTKKKPAAVKKAAPLGRARPKA
;
A
#
# COMPACT_ATOMS: atom_id res chain seq x y z
N MET A 1 13.31 -1.31 4.63
CA MET A 1 12.45 -1.65 3.47
C MET A 1 12.24 -3.17 3.41
N CYS A 2 11.03 -3.68 3.12
CA CYS A 2 10.78 -5.13 3.14
C CYS A 2 11.34 -5.81 1.89
N TRP A 3 12.51 -6.43 2.00
CA TRP A 3 13.08 -7.32 0.98
C TRP A 3 12.41 -8.71 0.97
N CYS A 4 11.30 -8.87 1.67
CA CYS A 4 10.67 -10.17 1.92
C CYS A 4 10.00 -10.77 0.68
N VAL A 5 9.67 -9.94 -0.32
CA VAL A 5 8.98 -10.31 -1.59
C VAL A 5 7.75 -11.20 -1.41
N HIS A 6 7.14 -11.19 -0.20
CA HIS A 6 6.19 -12.23 0.22
C HIS A 6 5.00 -12.38 -0.72
N HIS A 7 4.38 -11.26 -1.06
CA HIS A 7 3.25 -11.19 -1.98
C HIS A 7 3.68 -11.01 -3.43
N ARG A 8 4.97 -10.76 -3.70
CA ARG A 8 5.48 -10.32 -5.01
C ARG A 8 5.99 -11.48 -5.88
N LEU A 9 6.37 -12.58 -5.25
CA LEU A 9 6.76 -13.81 -5.94
C LEU A 9 5.72 -14.89 -5.67
N PRO A 10 5.43 -15.77 -6.65
CA PRO A 10 4.65 -16.97 -6.41
C PRO A 10 5.20 -17.77 -5.23
N ALA A 11 4.32 -18.47 -4.50
CA ALA A 11 4.70 -19.15 -3.26
C ALA A 11 5.83 -20.18 -3.47
N ALA A 12 5.82 -20.90 -4.59
CA ALA A 12 6.86 -21.87 -4.96
C ALA A 12 8.24 -21.20 -5.10
N VAL A 13 8.34 -20.17 -5.95
CA VAL A 13 9.58 -19.40 -6.18
C VAL A 13 10.12 -18.79 -4.88
N ARG A 14 9.22 -18.27 -4.04
CA ARG A 14 9.62 -17.65 -2.78
C ARG A 14 10.22 -18.63 -1.77
N ARG A 15 9.76 -19.89 -1.74
CA ARG A 15 10.26 -20.93 -0.81
C ARG A 15 11.73 -21.27 -1.09
N GLU A 16 12.15 -21.18 -2.34
CA GLU A 16 13.52 -21.44 -2.79
C GLU A 16 14.42 -20.20 -2.71
N ALA A 17 13.82 -19.01 -2.55
CA ALA A 17 14.56 -17.75 -2.60
C ALA A 17 15.50 -17.58 -1.40
N THR A 18 16.78 -17.32 -1.68
CA THR A 18 17.78 -16.86 -0.69
C THR A 18 17.63 -15.37 -0.38
N SER A 19 18.26 -14.88 0.70
CA SER A 19 18.30 -13.44 1.04
C SER A 19 18.82 -12.58 -0.13
N LYS A 20 19.87 -13.03 -0.81
CA LYS A 20 20.45 -12.34 -1.98
C LYS A 20 19.46 -12.29 -3.14
N SER A 21 18.84 -13.43 -3.49
CA SER A 21 17.88 -13.49 -4.61
C SER A 21 16.66 -12.60 -4.37
N ARG A 22 16.16 -12.52 -3.13
CA ARG A 22 15.03 -11.64 -2.77
C ARG A 22 15.37 -10.16 -2.93
N LYS A 23 16.59 -9.74 -2.56
CA LYS A 23 17.07 -8.36 -2.78
C LYS A 23 17.15 -8.03 -4.27
N ILE A 24 17.70 -8.93 -5.07
CA ILE A 24 17.79 -8.78 -6.53
C ILE A 24 16.39 -8.67 -7.15
N ALA A 25 15.47 -9.56 -6.75
CA ALA A 25 14.09 -9.54 -7.23
C ALA A 25 13.39 -8.21 -6.88
N MET A 26 13.50 -7.74 -5.64
CA MET A 26 12.93 -6.46 -5.25
C MET A 26 13.55 -5.27 -6.02
N ALA A 27 14.88 -5.27 -6.21
CA ALA A 27 15.54 -4.22 -7.00
C ALA A 27 15.04 -4.19 -8.44
N ARG A 28 14.81 -5.36 -9.06
CA ARG A 28 14.21 -5.46 -10.40
C ARG A 28 12.78 -4.93 -10.42
N ILE A 29 11.95 -5.29 -9.43
CA ILE A 29 10.58 -4.77 -9.31
C ILE A 29 10.58 -3.25 -9.21
N VAL A 30 11.44 -2.67 -8.37
CA VAL A 30 11.56 -1.21 -8.22
C VAL A 30 12.03 -0.55 -9.52
N LYS A 31 13.01 -1.14 -10.21
CA LYS A 31 13.57 -0.60 -11.45
C LYS A 31 12.56 -0.64 -12.61
N ASN A 32 11.80 -1.71 -12.73
CA ASN A 32 10.90 -1.93 -13.87
C ASN A 32 9.50 -1.33 -13.64
N GLY A 33 9.11 -1.16 -12.38
CA GLY A 33 7.78 -0.69 -12.01
C GLY A 33 6.67 -1.74 -12.19
N PRO A 34 5.44 -1.41 -11.75
CA PRO A 34 5.09 -0.22 -10.98
C PRO A 34 5.73 -0.23 -9.58
N PRO A 35 5.99 0.94 -8.95
CA PRO A 35 6.58 1.00 -7.63
C PRO A 35 5.84 0.11 -6.61
N PRO A 36 6.53 -0.72 -5.83
CA PRO A 36 5.88 -1.73 -4.99
C PRO A 36 5.21 -1.16 -3.73
N GLY A 37 5.26 0.16 -3.53
CA GLY A 37 4.75 0.82 -2.34
C GLY A 37 5.43 2.15 -2.05
N LEU A 38 5.14 2.70 -0.88
CA LEU A 38 5.64 4.00 -0.42
C LEU A 38 6.51 3.88 0.82
N LEU A 39 7.50 4.76 0.93
CA LEU A 39 8.35 4.94 2.10
C LEU A 39 7.92 6.20 2.87
N ALA A 40 7.92 6.13 4.20
CA ALA A 40 7.84 7.30 5.06
C ALA A 40 9.25 7.68 5.50
N TYR A 41 9.60 8.96 5.37
CA TYR A 41 10.89 9.51 5.75
C TYR A 41 10.75 10.45 6.97
N LYS A 42 11.76 10.43 7.84
CA LYS A 42 12.00 11.42 8.90
C LYS A 42 13.36 12.05 8.60
N GLY A 43 13.36 13.26 8.03
CA GLY A 43 14.56 13.79 7.38
C GLY A 43 14.99 12.90 6.22
N GLU A 44 16.25 12.49 6.21
CA GLU A 44 16.82 11.61 5.18
C GLU A 44 16.62 10.11 5.49
N GLU A 45 16.07 9.77 6.66
CA GLU A 45 15.96 8.39 7.13
C GLU A 45 14.59 7.78 6.81
N ALA A 46 14.56 6.64 6.13
CA ALA A 46 13.33 5.88 5.89
C ALA A 46 12.89 5.15 7.16
N VAL A 47 11.75 5.54 7.71
CA VAL A 47 11.20 5.04 9.00
C VAL A 47 9.97 4.16 8.87
N GLY A 48 9.27 4.23 7.74
CA GLY A 48 8.06 3.47 7.49
C GLY A 48 7.95 3.00 6.04
N TRP A 49 7.10 2.01 5.82
CA TRP A 49 6.83 1.42 4.51
C TRP A 49 5.38 0.92 4.45
N ILE A 50 4.73 1.09 3.30
CA ILE A 50 3.49 0.40 2.93
C ILE A 50 3.67 -0.23 1.56
N ALA A 51 3.38 -1.52 1.42
CA ALA A 51 3.24 -2.17 0.13
C ALA A 51 1.83 -1.93 -0.41
N ILE A 52 1.74 -1.12 -1.45
CA ILE A 52 0.50 -0.79 -2.16
C ILE A 52 0.79 -0.75 -3.67
N ALA A 53 0.07 -1.57 -4.44
CA ALA A 53 0.30 -1.75 -5.88
C ALA A 53 -0.90 -2.45 -6.53
N PRO A 54 -0.98 -2.51 -7.87
CA PRO A 54 -1.95 -3.33 -8.58
C PRO A 54 -1.93 -4.79 -8.12
N ARG A 55 -3.10 -5.43 -8.10
CA ARG A 55 -3.27 -6.84 -7.75
C ARG A 55 -2.42 -7.79 -8.62
N PRO A 56 -2.27 -7.57 -9.95
CA PRO A 56 -1.43 -8.44 -10.78
C PRO A 56 0.05 -8.44 -10.34
N ALA A 57 0.52 -7.33 -9.78
CA ALA A 57 1.87 -7.23 -9.20
C ALA A 57 2.02 -7.94 -7.83
N THR A 58 0.97 -8.61 -7.34
CA THR A 58 0.96 -9.36 -6.08
C THR A 58 0.46 -10.82 -6.24
N PRO A 59 1.12 -11.67 -7.04
CA PRO A 59 0.60 -12.99 -7.43
C PRO A 59 0.28 -13.90 -6.24
N ASP A 60 1.17 -13.99 -5.24
CA ASP A 60 0.90 -14.82 -4.05
C ASP A 60 -0.34 -14.31 -3.28
N TRP A 61 -0.65 -13.01 -3.31
CA TRP A 61 -1.86 -12.48 -2.65
C TRP A 61 -3.17 -12.90 -3.35
N ASN A 62 -3.09 -13.28 -4.64
CA ASN A 62 -4.20 -13.75 -5.46
C ASN A 62 -4.43 -15.27 -5.39
N GLU A 63 -3.52 -16.02 -4.75
CA GLU A 63 -3.52 -17.48 -4.80
C GLU A 63 -4.07 -18.13 -3.50
N GLY A 64 -4.66 -19.32 -3.66
CA GLY A 64 -5.02 -20.24 -2.58
C GLY A 64 -6.27 -19.83 -1.79
N ARG A 65 -6.38 -20.31 -0.55
CA ARG A 65 -7.54 -20.07 0.35
C ARG A 65 -7.47 -18.72 1.09
N LYS A 66 -6.71 -17.75 0.58
CA LYS A 66 -6.59 -16.42 1.20
C LYS A 66 -7.91 -15.67 1.05
N ALA A 67 -8.26 -14.83 2.03
CA ALA A 67 -9.49 -14.03 1.95
C ALA A 67 -9.53 -13.15 0.68
N SER A 68 -8.37 -12.66 0.25
CA SER A 68 -8.16 -11.90 -0.98
C SER A 68 -8.32 -12.70 -2.28
N ALA A 69 -8.16 -14.02 -2.26
CA ALA A 69 -8.00 -14.84 -3.47
C ALA A 69 -9.31 -15.41 -4.03
N ALA A 70 -10.39 -15.45 -3.25
CA ALA A 70 -11.55 -16.24 -3.66
C ALA A 70 -12.91 -15.56 -3.52
N GLU A 71 -12.96 -14.23 -3.35
CA GLU A 71 -14.23 -13.51 -3.52
C GLU A 71 -14.43 -13.13 -4.99
N LEU A 72 -13.42 -12.49 -5.60
CA LEU A 72 -13.42 -12.12 -7.03
C LEU A 72 -12.07 -12.47 -7.65
N PRO A 73 -11.91 -13.68 -8.22
CA PRO A 73 -10.67 -14.10 -8.86
C PRO A 73 -10.20 -13.13 -9.96
N GLU A 74 -11.12 -12.50 -10.67
CA GLU A 74 -10.87 -11.51 -11.72
C GLU A 74 -10.12 -10.28 -11.21
N HIS A 75 -10.30 -9.90 -9.93
CA HIS A 75 -9.54 -8.80 -9.33
C HIS A 75 -8.04 -9.09 -9.31
N GLY A 76 -7.64 -10.36 -9.29
CA GLY A 76 -6.23 -10.75 -9.35
C GLY A 76 -5.52 -10.34 -10.65
N GLN A 77 -6.28 -10.10 -11.72
CA GLN A 77 -5.78 -9.76 -13.06
C GLN A 77 -6.13 -8.32 -13.48
N ASP A 78 -6.84 -7.55 -12.64
CA ASP A 78 -7.28 -6.19 -12.94
C ASP A 78 -6.26 -5.16 -12.41
N GLU A 79 -5.58 -4.46 -13.32
CA GLU A 79 -4.59 -3.40 -13.02
C GLU A 79 -5.19 -2.19 -12.28
N THR A 80 -6.51 -2.01 -12.33
CA THR A 80 -7.23 -0.94 -11.62
C THR A 80 -7.64 -1.34 -10.21
N VAL A 81 -7.50 -2.61 -9.82
CA VAL A 81 -7.69 -3.07 -8.44
C VAL A 81 -6.34 -3.15 -7.75
N TRP A 82 -6.23 -2.48 -6.62
CA TRP A 82 -4.98 -2.34 -5.88
C TRP A 82 -5.04 -3.09 -4.54
N GLY A 83 -3.88 -3.54 -4.06
CA GLY A 83 -3.72 -4.22 -2.78
C GLY A 83 -2.84 -3.47 -1.80
N ALA A 84 -3.38 -3.08 -0.66
CA ALA A 84 -2.62 -2.61 0.49
C ALA A 84 -2.27 -3.81 1.38
N SER A 85 -1.13 -4.45 1.10
CA SER A 85 -0.84 -5.82 1.56
C SER A 85 0.01 -5.88 2.83
N CYS A 86 0.93 -4.94 3.04
CA CYS A 86 1.74 -4.91 4.25
C CYS A 86 2.27 -3.52 4.60
N PHE A 87 2.62 -3.35 5.87
CA PHE A 87 3.27 -2.19 6.47
C PHE A 87 4.52 -2.65 7.19
N PHE A 88 5.48 -1.75 7.32
CA PHE A 88 6.59 -1.90 8.25
C PHE A 88 6.91 -0.55 8.85
N ILE A 89 6.94 -0.46 10.18
CA ILE A 89 7.36 0.73 10.93
C ILE A 89 8.53 0.33 11.82
N ARG A 90 9.64 1.07 11.73
CA ARG A 90 10.79 0.88 12.62
C ARG A 90 10.36 1.07 14.07
N LYS A 91 11.01 0.35 14.99
CA LYS A 91 10.62 0.31 16.41
C LYS A 91 10.63 1.70 17.06
N ASP A 92 11.64 2.50 16.74
CA ASP A 92 11.87 3.87 17.22
C ASP A 92 10.91 4.92 16.64
N ALA A 93 10.15 4.59 15.59
CA ALA A 93 9.17 5.47 14.96
C ALA A 93 7.71 5.00 15.18
N ARG A 94 7.49 4.02 16.07
CA ARG A 94 6.14 3.55 16.42
C ARG A 94 5.47 4.48 17.42
N GLY A 95 4.14 4.40 17.51
CA GLY A 95 3.34 5.26 18.42
C GLY A 95 2.95 6.60 17.81
N GLU A 96 3.58 7.02 16.72
CA GLU A 96 3.34 8.32 16.06
C GLU A 96 2.24 8.29 14.97
N GLY A 97 1.39 7.24 14.95
CA GLY A 97 0.31 7.12 13.97
C GLY A 97 0.74 6.89 12.51
N LEU A 98 2.02 6.56 12.26
CA LEU A 98 2.58 6.41 10.91
C LEU A 98 1.86 5.40 10.02
N THR A 99 1.33 4.30 10.58
CA THR A 99 0.56 3.31 9.80
C THR A 99 -0.64 3.94 9.10
N GLY A 100 -1.34 4.82 9.82
CA GLY A 100 -2.48 5.54 9.26
C GLY A 100 -2.05 6.52 8.17
N ARG A 101 -1.02 7.33 8.45
CA ARG A 101 -0.48 8.31 7.47
C ARG A 101 0.00 7.63 6.18
N LEU A 102 0.63 6.47 6.30
CA LEU A 102 1.05 5.65 5.16
C LEU A 102 -0.15 5.09 4.37
N LEU A 103 -1.22 4.65 5.05
CA LEU A 103 -2.42 4.19 4.37
C LEU A 103 -3.11 5.34 3.61
N ASP A 104 -3.20 6.52 4.24
CA ASP A 104 -3.81 7.70 3.63
C ASP A 104 -3.00 8.13 2.39
N ALA A 105 -1.67 8.23 2.52
CA ALA A 105 -0.78 8.55 1.40
C ALA A 105 -0.79 7.46 0.31
N GLY A 106 -0.83 6.18 0.69
CA GLY A 106 -0.93 5.05 -0.23
C GLY A 106 -2.24 5.07 -1.01
N THR A 107 -3.33 5.43 -0.35
CA THR A 107 -4.66 5.55 -0.97
C THR A 107 -4.69 6.67 -2.00
N GLU A 108 -4.12 7.83 -1.67
CA GLU A 108 -3.98 8.93 -2.62
C GLU A 108 -3.09 8.53 -3.79
N TYR A 109 -1.94 7.91 -3.53
CA TYR A 109 -1.07 7.41 -4.59
C TYR A 109 -1.82 6.46 -5.53
N ALA A 110 -2.49 5.44 -5.01
CA ALA A 110 -3.27 4.50 -5.82
C ALA A 110 -4.33 5.22 -6.67
N ARG A 111 -5.04 6.20 -6.09
CA ARG A 111 -6.00 7.04 -6.82
C ARG A 111 -5.35 7.78 -7.99
N THR A 112 -4.19 8.42 -7.78
CA THR A 112 -3.47 9.13 -8.86
C THR A 112 -2.93 8.20 -9.95
N GLN A 113 -2.75 6.92 -9.64
CA GLN A 113 -2.34 5.88 -10.59
C GLN A 113 -3.53 5.18 -11.27
N GLY A 114 -4.77 5.64 -11.06
CA GLY A 114 -5.96 5.13 -11.74
C GLY A 114 -6.63 3.94 -11.05
N ALA A 115 -6.33 3.68 -9.78
CA ALA A 115 -7.03 2.64 -9.03
C ALA A 115 -8.52 2.97 -8.88
N ARG A 116 -9.41 2.04 -9.26
CA ARG A 116 -10.85 2.15 -9.01
C ARG A 116 -11.22 1.66 -7.60
N THR A 117 -10.42 0.75 -7.07
CA THR A 117 -10.66 0.02 -5.82
C THR A 117 -9.34 -0.31 -5.14
N ILE A 118 -9.31 -0.23 -3.81
CA ILE A 118 -8.22 -0.75 -2.97
C ILE A 118 -8.76 -1.83 -2.06
N GLU A 119 -8.05 -2.95 -1.96
CA GLU A 119 -8.35 -4.06 -1.06
C GLU A 119 -7.26 -4.24 -0.02
N ALA A 120 -7.62 -4.74 1.15
CA ALA A 120 -6.70 -5.09 2.22
C ALA A 120 -7.24 -6.23 3.08
N CYS A 121 -6.35 -6.97 3.72
CA CYS A 121 -6.70 -8.04 4.66
C CYS A 121 -6.10 -7.76 6.05
N PRO A 122 -6.59 -6.73 6.79
CA PRO A 122 -6.04 -6.38 8.09
C PRO A 122 -6.35 -7.40 9.17
N MET A 123 -5.77 -7.20 10.35
CA MET A 123 -6.07 -8.00 11.53
C MET A 123 -6.93 -7.21 12.54
N ALA A 124 -8.01 -7.82 13.03
CA ALA A 124 -8.89 -7.20 14.01
C ALA A 124 -8.37 -7.30 15.46
N HIS A 125 -7.65 -8.38 15.80
CA HIS A 125 -7.18 -8.66 17.16
C HIS A 125 -5.65 -8.60 17.26
N ASP A 126 -5.15 -8.05 18.36
CA ASP A 126 -3.71 -7.95 18.63
C ASP A 126 -3.11 -9.24 19.22
N GLU A 127 -3.95 -10.18 19.66
CA GLU A 127 -3.58 -11.26 20.60
C GLU A 127 -2.97 -12.51 19.95
N LYS A 128 -3.06 -12.68 18.63
CA LYS A 128 -2.45 -13.82 17.91
C LYS A 128 -1.67 -13.36 16.69
N ARG A 129 -0.66 -12.51 16.93
CA ARG A 129 0.28 -12.04 15.92
C ARG A 129 1.34 -13.11 15.65
N SER A 130 1.11 -13.98 14.66
CA SER A 130 2.24 -14.60 13.97
C SER A 130 3.12 -13.49 13.38
N ALA A 131 4.44 -13.71 13.22
CA ALA A 131 5.36 -12.69 12.72
C ALA A 131 4.89 -12.05 11.40
N THR A 132 4.23 -12.82 10.52
CA THR A 132 3.65 -12.34 9.26
C THR A 132 2.35 -11.53 9.47
N GLY A 133 1.56 -11.88 10.48
CA GLY A 133 0.35 -11.16 10.84
C GLY A 133 0.61 -9.73 11.34
N MET A 134 1.79 -9.43 11.86
CA MET A 134 2.13 -8.09 12.35
C MET A 134 2.15 -7.01 11.26
N PHE A 135 2.35 -7.41 10.01
CA PHE A 135 2.59 -6.46 8.93
C PHE A 135 1.33 -6.06 8.17
N VAL A 136 0.17 -6.72 8.34
CA VAL A 136 -1.04 -6.35 7.55
C VAL A 136 -1.75 -5.09 8.06
N GLY A 137 -1.33 -4.56 9.21
CA GLY A 137 -1.94 -3.40 9.85
C GLY A 137 -3.21 -3.74 10.64
N PRO A 138 -3.58 -2.88 11.61
CA PRO A 138 -4.76 -3.11 12.44
C PRO A 138 -6.03 -2.66 11.73
N LYS A 139 -7.13 -3.42 11.87
CA LYS A 139 -8.43 -3.16 11.22
C LYS A 139 -8.93 -1.72 11.46
N ARG A 140 -8.76 -1.20 12.67
CA ARG A 140 -9.16 0.18 13.05
C ARG A 140 -8.60 1.27 12.15
N VAL A 141 -7.39 1.08 11.59
CA VAL A 141 -6.77 2.06 10.69
C VAL A 141 -7.48 2.08 9.34
N PHE A 142 -7.93 0.92 8.87
CA PHE A 142 -8.70 0.77 7.63
C PHE A 142 -10.14 1.27 7.80
N ASP A 143 -10.78 0.97 8.94
CA ASP A 143 -12.11 1.48 9.25
C ASP A 143 -12.13 3.02 9.22
N ARG A 144 -11.14 3.65 9.87
CA ARG A 144 -10.95 5.11 9.85
C ARG A 144 -10.74 5.66 8.44
N ALA A 145 -10.02 4.93 7.59
CA ALA A 145 -9.80 5.30 6.19
C ALA A 145 -11.01 5.04 5.27
N GLY A 146 -12.14 4.59 5.81
CA GLY A 146 -13.38 4.39 5.07
C GLY A 146 -13.52 3.03 4.38
N PHE A 147 -12.59 2.11 4.61
CA PHE A 147 -12.71 0.75 4.08
C PHE A 147 -13.89 0.03 4.72
N LYS A 148 -14.57 -0.84 3.95
CA LYS A 148 -15.69 -1.66 4.40
C LYS A 148 -15.34 -3.13 4.31
N THR A 149 -15.75 -3.92 5.30
CA THR A 149 -15.64 -5.38 5.22
C THR A 149 -16.53 -5.89 4.09
N VAL A 150 -15.95 -6.67 3.19
CA VAL A 150 -16.67 -7.33 2.08
C VAL A 150 -16.89 -8.80 2.40
N LEU A 151 -15.88 -9.43 3.02
CA LEU A 151 -15.91 -10.85 3.32
C LEU A 151 -15.08 -11.14 4.57
N GLU A 152 -15.53 -12.07 5.41
CA GLU A 152 -14.74 -12.59 6.53
C GLU A 152 -14.81 -14.11 6.57
N ARG A 153 -13.74 -14.79 6.11
CA ARG A 153 -13.66 -16.26 6.12
C ARG A 153 -13.13 -16.83 7.42
N LYS A 154 -12.31 -16.04 8.10
CA LYS A 154 -11.67 -16.40 9.37
C LYS A 154 -11.86 -15.22 10.29
N ALA A 155 -12.37 -15.50 11.49
CA ALA A 155 -12.56 -14.49 12.52
C ALA A 155 -11.28 -13.66 12.74
N GLY A 156 -11.45 -12.33 12.68
CA GLY A 156 -10.39 -11.35 12.84
C GLY A 156 -9.48 -11.17 11.61
N ARG A 157 -9.88 -11.71 10.45
CA ARG A 157 -9.18 -11.57 9.16
C ARG A 157 -10.17 -11.21 8.03
N PRO A 158 -10.79 -10.03 8.09
CA PRO A 158 -11.68 -9.57 7.03
C PRO A 158 -10.88 -9.21 5.77
N LEU A 159 -11.48 -9.45 4.60
CA LEU A 159 -11.20 -8.71 3.38
C LEU A 159 -11.97 -7.39 3.47
N MET A 160 -11.26 -6.28 3.39
CA MET A 160 -11.81 -4.94 3.39
C MET A 160 -11.54 -4.23 2.07
N ARG A 161 -12.47 -3.39 1.64
CA ARG A 161 -12.42 -2.70 0.34
C ARG A 161 -12.75 -1.21 0.49
N LEU A 162 -12.03 -0.39 -0.25
CA LEU A 162 -12.31 1.03 -0.46
C LEU A 162 -12.53 1.27 -1.95
N SER A 163 -13.73 1.74 -2.31
CA SER A 163 -14.03 2.20 -3.66
C SER A 163 -13.53 3.63 -3.83
N LEU A 164 -12.74 3.88 -4.88
CA LEU A 164 -12.22 5.20 -5.23
C LEU A 164 -13.06 5.90 -6.31
N ASN A 165 -13.80 5.11 -7.09
CA ASN A 165 -14.78 5.61 -8.07
C ASN A 165 -16.08 6.03 -7.38
N THR A 166 -16.03 7.15 -6.66
CA THR A 166 -17.23 7.96 -6.40
C THR A 166 -16.92 9.40 -6.77
N SER A 167 -17.06 9.71 -8.05
CA SER A 167 -17.07 11.07 -8.57
C SER A 167 -18.34 11.79 -8.08
N THR A 168 -18.29 12.39 -6.90
CA THR A 168 -18.91 13.71 -6.75
C THR A 168 -17.95 14.69 -7.41
N LYS A 169 -18.23 15.05 -8.67
CA LYS A 169 -17.49 16.06 -9.43
C LYS A 169 -17.31 17.32 -8.58
N LYS A 170 -16.08 17.66 -8.20
CA LYS A 170 -15.72 19.04 -7.86
C LYS A 170 -14.65 19.49 -8.84
N LYS A 171 -15.07 20.36 -9.76
CA LYS A 171 -14.22 21.01 -10.77
C LYS A 171 -13.03 21.66 -10.03
N PRO A 172 -11.77 21.39 -10.39
CA PRO A 172 -10.65 22.10 -9.77
C PRO A 172 -10.74 23.58 -10.13
N ALA A 173 -10.68 24.43 -9.11
CA ALA A 173 -10.59 25.87 -9.28
C ALA A 173 -9.25 26.19 -9.98
N ALA A 174 -9.32 27.05 -11.00
CA ALA A 174 -8.15 27.47 -11.76
C ALA A 174 -7.10 28.10 -10.83
N VAL A 175 -5.92 27.48 -10.77
CA VAL A 175 -4.76 28.07 -10.10
C VAL A 175 -4.27 29.22 -10.96
N LYS A 176 -4.46 30.46 -10.47
CA LYS A 176 -3.87 31.66 -11.06
C LYS A 176 -2.35 31.55 -10.96
N LYS A 177 -1.65 31.63 -12.09
CA LYS A 177 -0.18 31.69 -12.14
C LYS A 177 0.28 32.94 -11.39
N ALA A 178 1.19 32.78 -10.44
CA ALA A 178 1.86 33.89 -9.78
C ALA A 178 2.82 34.58 -10.77
N ALA A 179 2.80 35.91 -10.77
CA ALA A 179 3.69 36.75 -11.58
C ALA A 179 5.13 36.67 -11.05
N PRO A 180 6.15 36.72 -11.91
CA PRO A 180 7.55 36.67 -11.49
C PRO A 180 7.95 37.95 -10.75
N LEU A 181 8.60 37.78 -9.59
CA LEU A 181 9.27 38.84 -8.85
C LEU A 181 10.46 39.35 -9.67
N GLY A 182 10.38 40.61 -10.12
CA GLY A 182 11.42 41.25 -10.91
C GLY A 182 11.82 42.61 -10.36
N ARG A 183 13.08 42.66 -9.91
CA ARG A 183 14.03 43.78 -9.84
C ARG A 183 14.21 44.47 -8.48
N ALA A 184 15.43 44.32 -7.97
CA ALA A 184 16.14 45.37 -7.27
C ALA A 184 17.47 45.61 -8.02
N ARG A 185 17.70 46.86 -8.45
CA ARG A 185 19.05 47.37 -8.76
C ARG A 185 19.29 48.60 -7.87
N PRO A 186 20.51 48.80 -7.35
CA PRO A 186 20.78 49.75 -6.28
C PRO A 186 20.89 51.19 -6.77
N LYS A 187 20.68 52.10 -5.81
CA LYS A 187 20.75 53.56 -5.93
C LYS A 187 22.15 54.05 -6.31
N ALA A 188 22.20 55.05 -7.18
CA ALA A 188 23.17 56.13 -7.22
C ALA A 188 22.42 57.42 -7.58
#